data_AF-A0A2X2TCG1-F1
#
_entry.id   AF-A0A2X2TCG1-F1
#
_cell.length_a   1.000
_cell.length_b   1.000
_cell.length_c   1.000
_cell.angle_alpha   90.00
_cell.angle_beta   90.00
_cell.angle_gamma   90.00
#
_symmetry.space_group_name_H-M   'P 1'
#
loop_
_entity.id
_entity.type
_entity.pdbx_description
1 polymer ?
#
loop_
_entity_poly.entity_id
_entity_poly.type
_entity_poly.pdbx_seq_one_letter_code
_entity_poly.pdbx_strand_id
1 'polypeptide(L)' 'MEDLESIIMELLVNAGSARSQALTALQLARKGDFDGAEKAMEESHEFVKHAIKSRPS' A
#
# COMPACT_ATOMS: atom_id res chain seq x y z
N MET A 1 16.45 -19.56 5.37
CA MET A 1 15.23 -19.88 4.59
C MET A 1 14.05 -19.10 5.16
N GLU A 2 13.91 -19.02 6.49
CA GLU A 2 12.92 -18.19 7.20
C GLU A 2 12.92 -16.70 6.82
N ASP A 3 14.09 -16.10 6.54
CA ASP A 3 14.17 -14.69 6.15
C ASP A 3 13.44 -14.39 4.84
N LEU A 4 13.55 -15.29 3.85
CA LEU A 4 12.93 -15.08 2.55
C LEU A 4 11.40 -15.19 2.64
N GLU A 5 10.89 -16.13 3.44
CA GLU A 5 9.46 -16.29 3.69
C GLU A 5 8.88 -15.08 4.42
N SER A 6 9.61 -14.54 5.41
CA SER A 6 9.23 -13.32 6.13
C SER A 6 9.21 -12.11 5.20
N ILE A 7 10.22 -11.95 4.34
CA ILE A 7 10.27 -10.88 3.33
C ILE A 7 9.11 -11.00 2.34
N ILE A 8 8.82 -12.22 1.86
CA ILE A 8 7.69 -12.45 0.94
C ILE A 8 6.35 -12.12 1.61
N MET A 9 6.16 -12.54 2.86
CA MET A 9 4.94 -12.25 3.61
C MET A 9 4.76 -10.74 3.84
N GLU A 10 5.81 -10.03 4.24
CA GLU A 10 5.77 -8.57 4.38
C GLU A 10 5.47 -7.87 3.05
N LEU A 11 6.10 -8.32 1.96
CA LEU A 11 5.86 -7.76 0.63
C LEU A 11 4.39 -7.96 0.21
N LEU A 12 3.84 -9.15 0.47
CA LEU A 12 2.49 -9.52 0.09
C LEU A 12 1.44 -8.76 0.91
N VAL A 13 1.66 -8.60 2.22
CA VAL A 13 0.83 -7.79 3.11
C VAL A 13 0.86 -6.33 2.69
N ASN A 14 2.06 -5.76 2.50
CA ASN A 14 2.19 -4.35 2.11
C ASN A 14 1.60 -4.07 0.72
N ALA A 15 1.80 -4.96 -0.24
CA ALA A 15 1.18 -4.85 -1.57
C ALA A 15 -0.35 -4.97 -1.52
N GLY A 16 -0.87 -5.88 -0.68
CA GLY A 16 -2.31 -6.03 -0.44
C GLY A 16 -2.92 -4.76 0.16
N SER A 17 -2.29 -4.21 1.19
CA SER A 17 -2.70 -2.96 1.85
C SER A 17 -2.65 -1.76 0.90
N ALA A 18 -1.55 -1.61 0.13
CA ALA A 18 -1.43 -0.56 -0.88
C ALA A 18 -2.56 -0.61 -1.92
N ARG A 19 -2.85 -1.82 -2.45
CA ARG A 19 -3.95 -2.03 -3.40
C ARG A 19 -5.31 -1.68 -2.81
N SER A 20 -5.56 -2.10 -1.57
CA SER A 20 -6.81 -1.80 -0.86
C SER A 20 -7.00 -0.29 -0.73
N GLN A 21 -5.97 0.43 -0.29
CA GLN A 21 -6.01 1.88 -0.12
C GLN A 21 -6.19 2.63 -1.44
N ALA A 22 -5.54 2.18 -2.53
CA ALA A 22 -5.76 2.75 -3.85
C ALA A 22 -7.22 2.56 -4.32
N LEU A 23 -7.84 1.42 -4.03
CA LEU A 23 -9.27 1.19 -4.33
C LEU A 23 -10.19 2.09 -3.48
N THR A 24 -9.87 2.28 -2.20
CA THR A 24 -10.56 3.22 -1.31
C THR A 24 -10.47 4.64 -1.84
N ALA A 25 -9.29 5.09 -2.26
CA ALA A 25 -9.09 6.41 -2.86
C ALA A 25 -9.96 6.60 -4.10
N LEU A 26 -9.98 5.60 -5.00
CA LEU A 26 -10.85 5.63 -6.17
C LEU A 26 -12.34 5.66 -5.80
N GLN A 27 -12.75 4.98 -4.73
CA GLN A 27 -14.14 5.02 -4.25
C GLN A 27 -14.51 6.39 -3.68
N LEU A 28 -13.63 7.02 -2.91
CA LEU A 28 -13.83 8.35 -2.32
C LEU A 28 -13.89 9.43 -3.40
N ALA A 29 -12.96 9.38 -4.37
CA ALA A 29 -12.95 10.29 -5.52
C ALA A 29 -14.25 10.17 -6.34
N ARG A 30 -14.78 8.95 -6.54
CA ARG A 30 -16.07 8.76 -7.22
C ARG A 30 -17.26 9.34 -6.45
N LYS A 31 -17.17 9.47 -5.13
CA LYS A 31 -18.19 10.12 -4.29
C LYS A 31 -18.03 11.64 -4.23
N GLY A 32 -17.01 12.20 -4.86
CA GLY A 32 -16.65 13.62 -4.79
C GLY A 32 -15.85 13.99 -3.53
N ASP A 33 -15.44 13.00 -2.73
CA ASP A 33 -14.58 13.19 -1.57
C ASP A 33 -13.11 13.06 -1.99
N PHE A 34 -12.58 14.16 -2.55
CA PHE A 34 -11.20 14.21 -3.04
C PHE A 34 -10.19 14.31 -1.90
N ASP A 35 -10.52 14.98 -0.79
CA ASP A 35 -9.65 15.07 0.40
C ASP A 35 -9.42 13.68 1.02
N GLY A 36 -10.48 12.89 1.16
CA GLY A 36 -10.39 11.50 1.61
C GLY A 36 -9.63 10.63 0.61
N ALA A 37 -9.82 10.86 -0.68
CA ALA A 37 -9.10 10.13 -1.72
C ALA A 37 -7.59 10.41 -1.72
N GLU A 38 -7.19 11.67 -1.49
CA GLU A 38 -5.79 12.07 -1.41
C GLU A 38 -5.11 11.42 -0.21
N LYS A 39 -5.74 11.44 0.97
CA LYS A 39 -5.24 10.73 2.16
C LYS A 39 -5.07 9.22 1.91
N ALA A 40 -6.06 8.58 1.30
CA ALA A 40 -5.98 7.15 0.99
C ALA A 40 -4.88 6.83 -0.03
N MET A 41 -4.63 7.73 -0.99
CA MET A 41 -3.49 7.61 -1.91
C MET A 41 -2.15 7.78 -1.22
N GLU A 42 -2.05 8.73 -0.29
CA GLU A 42 -0.84 8.98 0.50
C GLU A 42 -0.50 7.75 1.38
N GLU A 43 -1.50 7.18 2.05
CA GLU A 43 -1.36 5.92 2.78
C GLU A 43 -0.94 4.75 1.87
N SER A 44 -1.56 4.62 0.69
CA SER A 44 -1.16 3.61 -0.31
C SER A 44 0.32 3.74 -0.68
N HIS A 45 0.80 4.97 -0.86
CA HIS A 45 2.18 5.26 -1.23
C HIS A 45 3.18 4.88 -0.13
N GLU A 46 2.83 5.10 1.13
CA GLU A 46 3.67 4.72 2.27
C GLU A 46 3.79 3.18 2.42
N PHE A 47 2.73 2.42 2.15
CA PHE A 47 2.80 0.95 2.10
C PHE A 47 3.72 0.46 0.98
N VAL A 48 3.67 1.08 -0.20
CA VAL A 48 4.57 0.74 -1.32
C VAL A 48 6.02 1.08 -0.98
N LYS A 49 6.29 2.23 -0.37
CA LYS A 49 7.65 2.57 0.11
C LYS A 49 8.16 1.55 1.11
N HIS A 50 7.33 1.12 2.07
CA HIS A 50 7.72 0.09 3.03
C HIS A 50 8.04 -1.24 2.33
N ALA A 51 7.22 -1.66 1.36
CA ALA A 51 7.45 -2.87 0.58
C ALA A 51 8.74 -2.83 -0.25
N ILE A 52 9.09 -1.66 -0.82
CA ILE A 52 10.29 -1.51 -1.64
C ILE A 52 11.54 -1.37 -0.76
N LYS A 53 11.44 -0.69 0.40
CA LYS A 53 12.54 -0.46 1.33
C LYS A 53 12.98 -1.73 2.07
N SER A 54 12.10 -2.73 2.21
CA SER A 54 12.46 -4.04 2.77
C SER A 54 13.31 -4.91 1.84
N ARG A 55 13.51 -4.48 0.59
CA ARG A 55 14.44 -5.12 -0.36
C ARG A 55 15.83 -4.48 -0.22
N PRO A 56 16.81 -5.13 0.46
CA PRO A 56 18.17 -4.64 0.41
C PRO A 56 18.72 -4.80 -1.01
N SER A 57 19.53 -3.81 -1.44
CA SER A 57 20.28 -3.85 -2.70
C SER A 57 21.43 -4.82 -2.64
#